data_AF-A0A5C7KW20-F1
#
_entry.id   AF-A0A5C7KW20-F1
#
_cell.length_a   1.000
_cell.length_b   1.000
_cell.length_c   1.000
_cell.angle_alpha   90.00
_cell.angle_beta   90.00
_cell.angle_gamma   90.00
#
_symmetry.space_group_name_H-M   'P 1'
#
loop_
_entity.id
_entity.type
_entity.pdbx_description
1 polymer ?
#
loop_
_entity_poly.entity_id
_entity_poly.type
_entity_poly.pdbx_seq_one_letter_code
_entity_poly.pdbx_strand_id
1 'polypeptide(L)'
;RGEYNLDFLAHIPVDEAVHYLTQFPGVGHKTASIVLLFCFNRAAFPVDTHVQRISQRIGIAPRKAPTEKVKAAWEALLPPETFYTLHINLLHHGRQVCQSRQARCEICSLQAQCDYFNSTNEWTNRE
;
A
#
# COMPACT_ATOMS: atom_id res chain seq x y z
N ARG A 1 17.26 -33.16 -5.16
CA ARG A 1 17.35 -31.81 -5.76
C ARG A 1 16.01 -31.14 -5.49
N GLY A 2 15.99 -29.89 -5.03
CA GLY A 2 14.74 -29.14 -4.88
C GLY A 2 14.18 -28.68 -6.24
N GLU A 3 12.94 -28.24 -6.25
CA GLU A 3 12.25 -27.65 -7.40
C GLU A 3 12.15 -26.12 -7.24
N TYR A 4 12.19 -25.36 -8.34
CA TYR A 4 12.01 -23.91 -8.32
C TYR A 4 10.52 -23.55 -8.23
N ASN A 5 9.91 -23.84 -7.09
CA ASN A 5 8.48 -23.67 -6.86
C ASN A 5 8.19 -22.93 -5.54
N LEU A 6 7.17 -22.06 -5.56
CA LEU A 6 6.62 -21.35 -4.40
C LEU A 6 5.14 -21.70 -4.13
N ASP A 7 4.55 -22.69 -4.80
CA ASP A 7 3.11 -23.02 -4.71
C ASP A 7 2.64 -23.35 -3.29
N PHE A 8 3.52 -23.89 -2.45
CA PHE A 8 3.19 -24.16 -1.04
C PHE A 8 2.82 -22.88 -0.26
N LEU A 9 3.25 -21.70 -0.71
CA LEU A 9 2.85 -20.42 -0.14
C LEU A 9 1.32 -20.17 -0.24
N ALA A 10 0.63 -20.82 -1.18
CA ALA A 10 -0.81 -20.75 -1.30
C ALA A 10 -1.55 -21.39 -0.10
N HIS A 11 -0.90 -22.28 0.65
CA HIS A 11 -1.55 -23.14 1.64
C HIS A 11 -1.14 -22.89 3.09
N ILE A 12 -0.11 -22.09 3.34
CA ILE A 12 0.34 -21.74 4.70
C ILE A 12 -0.24 -20.38 5.15
N PRO A 13 -0.29 -20.06 6.46
CA PRO A 13 -0.70 -18.74 6.95
C PRO A 13 0.06 -17.58 6.30
N VAL A 14 -0.62 -16.44 6.12
CA VAL A 14 -0.04 -15.28 5.40
C VAL A 14 1.22 -14.76 6.08
N ASP A 15 1.23 -14.66 7.40
CA ASP A 15 2.39 -14.15 8.15
C ASP A 15 3.60 -15.07 8.02
N GLU A 16 3.37 -16.40 8.00
CA GLU A 16 4.42 -17.39 7.76
C GLU A 16 4.97 -17.28 6.33
N ALA A 17 4.09 -17.12 5.34
CA ALA A 17 4.48 -16.93 3.95
C ALA A 17 5.28 -15.63 3.74
N VAL A 18 4.88 -14.53 4.40
CA VAL A 18 5.64 -13.27 4.40
C VAL A 18 7.01 -13.50 5.03
N HIS A 19 7.06 -14.12 6.20
CA HIS A 19 8.32 -14.41 6.90
C HIS A 19 9.27 -15.21 6.01
N TYR A 20 8.80 -16.32 5.43
CA TYR A 20 9.56 -17.15 4.50
C TYR A 20 10.14 -16.32 3.33
N LEU A 21 9.31 -15.52 2.66
CA LEU A 21 9.76 -14.71 1.54
C LEU A 21 10.79 -13.66 1.97
N THR A 22 10.66 -13.06 3.16
CA THR A 22 11.62 -12.06 3.64
C THR A 22 12.98 -12.61 4.05
N GLN A 23 13.14 -13.94 4.12
CA GLN A 23 14.44 -14.57 4.36
C GLN A 23 15.35 -14.53 3.13
N PHE A 24 14.80 -14.31 1.93
CA PHE A 24 15.59 -14.22 0.71
C PHE A 24 16.31 -12.87 0.59
N PRO A 25 17.62 -12.85 0.24
CA PRO A 25 18.35 -11.61 0.01
C PRO A 25 17.64 -10.73 -1.03
N GLY A 26 17.36 -9.47 -0.66
CA GLY A 26 16.69 -8.49 -1.52
C GLY A 26 15.16 -8.53 -1.50
N VAL A 27 14.54 -9.46 -0.75
CA VAL A 27 13.08 -9.53 -0.60
C VAL A 27 12.66 -8.88 0.73
N GLY A 28 12.14 -7.66 0.65
CA GLY A 28 11.51 -6.98 1.79
C GLY A 28 10.00 -7.25 1.90
N HIS A 29 9.38 -6.79 2.99
CA HIS A 29 7.94 -6.97 3.26
C HIS A 29 7.03 -6.54 2.10
N LYS A 30 7.35 -5.43 1.42
CA LYS A 30 6.59 -4.98 0.24
C LYS A 30 6.64 -6.00 -0.90
N THR A 31 7.84 -6.52 -1.21
CA THR A 31 8.01 -7.50 -2.28
C THR A 31 7.30 -8.80 -1.93
N ALA A 32 7.45 -9.27 -0.69
CA ALA A 32 6.73 -10.46 -0.19
C ALA A 32 5.21 -10.29 -0.33
N SER A 33 4.67 -9.16 0.12
CA SER A 33 3.22 -8.87 0.03
C SER A 33 2.72 -8.79 -1.41
N ILE A 34 3.51 -8.21 -2.32
CA ILE A 34 3.18 -8.20 -3.76
C ILE A 34 3.09 -9.61 -4.31
N VAL A 35 4.07 -10.48 -4.03
CA VAL A 35 4.06 -11.88 -4.50
C VAL A 35 2.82 -12.61 -3.99
N LEU A 36 2.53 -12.49 -2.69
CA LEU A 36 1.38 -13.15 -2.07
C LEU A 36 0.04 -12.66 -2.61
N LEU A 37 -0.12 -11.34 -2.78
CA LEU A 37 -1.36 -10.78 -3.30
C LEU A 37 -1.55 -11.06 -4.80
N PHE A 38 -0.51 -10.86 -5.61
CA PHE A 38 -0.64 -10.93 -7.07
C PHE A 38 -0.58 -12.35 -7.63
N CYS A 39 0.27 -13.22 -7.07
CA CYS A 39 0.45 -14.57 -7.59
C CYS A 39 -0.47 -15.59 -6.91
N PHE A 40 -0.84 -15.35 -5.64
CA PHE A 40 -1.57 -16.32 -4.83
C PHE A 40 -2.91 -15.81 -4.31
N ASN A 41 -3.33 -14.59 -4.70
CA ASN A 41 -4.56 -13.94 -4.24
C ASN A 41 -4.73 -13.96 -2.70
N ARG A 42 -3.62 -13.83 -1.97
CA ARG A 42 -3.61 -13.85 -0.50
C ARG A 42 -3.78 -12.43 0.04
N ALA A 43 -4.39 -12.34 1.21
CA ALA A 43 -4.72 -11.10 1.94
C ALA A 43 -3.50 -10.38 2.54
N ALA A 44 -2.45 -10.13 1.75
CA ALA A 44 -1.25 -9.42 2.17
C ALA A 44 -1.19 -8.05 1.47
N PHE A 45 -1.69 -6.99 2.10
CA PHE A 45 -1.78 -5.69 1.42
C PHE A 45 -0.40 -5.01 1.29
N PRO A 46 0.10 -4.77 0.05
CA PRO A 46 1.40 -4.17 -0.17
C PRO A 46 1.32 -2.64 -0.12
N VAL A 47 2.16 -2.05 0.71
CA VAL A 47 2.32 -0.59 0.81
C VAL A 47 3.63 -0.19 0.12
N ASP A 48 3.51 0.55 -0.98
CA ASP A 48 4.63 1.19 -1.66
C ASP A 48 4.62 2.71 -1.43
N THR A 49 5.50 3.44 -2.13
CA THR A 49 5.60 4.90 -1.97
C THR A 49 4.37 5.66 -2.46
N HIS A 50 3.57 5.09 -3.38
CA HIS A 50 2.31 5.68 -3.83
C HIS A 50 1.23 5.46 -2.79
N VAL A 51 1.02 4.21 -2.35
CA VAL A 51 0.07 3.85 -1.30
C VAL A 51 0.36 4.65 -0.03
N GLN A 52 1.62 4.66 0.43
CA GLN A 52 2.05 5.40 1.61
C GLN A 52 1.65 6.88 1.52
N ARG A 53 2.08 7.56 0.45
CA ARG A 53 1.84 9.00 0.27
C ARG A 53 0.36 9.32 0.16
N ILE A 54 -0.39 8.55 -0.63
CA ILE A 54 -1.83 8.80 -0.82
C ILE A 54 -2.54 8.62 0.51
N SER A 55 -2.30 7.51 1.21
CA SER A 55 -2.96 7.20 2.50
C SER A 55 -2.74 8.28 3.54
N GLN A 56 -1.52 8.83 3.60
CA GLN A 56 -1.18 9.93 4.48
C GLN A 56 -1.86 11.24 4.07
N ARG A 57 -1.91 11.54 2.77
CA ARG A 57 -2.54 12.76 2.23
C ARG A 57 -4.05 12.77 2.40
N ILE A 58 -4.71 11.65 2.20
CA ILE A 58 -6.17 11.56 2.31
C ILE A 58 -6.66 11.41 3.75
N GLY A 59 -5.77 11.18 4.72
CA GLY A 59 -6.14 11.03 6.14
C GLY A 59 -6.46 9.60 6.58
N ILE A 60 -6.28 8.58 5.73
CA ILE A 60 -6.43 7.16 6.14
C ILE A 60 -5.40 6.77 7.20
N ALA A 61 -4.21 7.37 7.15
CA ALA A 61 -3.18 7.20 8.16
C ALA A 61 -2.53 8.54 8.52
N PRO A 62 -2.00 8.71 9.75
CA PRO A 62 -1.29 9.93 10.13
C PRO A 62 -0.12 10.27 9.19
N ARG A 63 0.16 11.56 8.97
CA ARG A 63 1.18 12.07 8.02
C ARG A 63 2.58 11.45 8.17
N LYS A 64 2.99 11.06 9.37
CA LYS A 64 4.30 10.41 9.66
C LYS A 64 4.12 8.93 10.07
N ALA A 65 2.98 8.32 9.76
CA ALA A 65 2.73 6.92 10.08
C ALA A 65 3.75 6.01 9.37
N PRO A 66 4.35 5.04 10.06
CA PRO A 66 5.16 4.02 9.43
C PRO A 66 4.30 3.12 8.54
N THR A 67 4.94 2.42 7.61
CA THR A 67 4.32 1.56 6.59
C THR A 67 3.35 0.54 7.19
N GLU A 68 3.70 -0.03 8.34
CA GLU A 68 2.93 -1.04 9.05
C GLU A 68 1.58 -0.49 9.54
N LYS A 69 1.55 0.79 9.96
CA LYS A 69 0.30 1.46 10.34
C LYS A 69 -0.58 1.75 9.14
N VAL A 70 0.02 2.11 7.99
CA VAL A 70 -0.73 2.30 6.74
C VAL A 70 -1.34 0.98 6.28
N LYS A 71 -0.57 -0.11 6.33
CA LYS A 71 -1.06 -1.47 6.01
C LYS A 71 -2.23 -1.85 6.90
N ALA A 72 -2.07 -1.74 8.22
CA ALA A 72 -3.11 -2.10 9.18
C ALA A 72 -4.39 -1.27 9.00
N ALA A 73 -4.27 0.02 8.65
CA ALA A 73 -5.43 0.86 8.38
C ALA A 73 -6.24 0.34 7.17
N TRP A 74 -5.58 0.02 6.05
CA TRP A 74 -6.29 -0.52 4.89
C TRP A 74 -6.89 -1.90 5.12
N GLU A 75 -6.16 -2.78 5.81
CA GLU A 75 -6.64 -4.12 6.11
C GLU A 75 -7.83 -4.13 7.08
N ALA A 76 -7.93 -3.12 7.95
CA ALA A 76 -9.08 -2.95 8.83
C ALA A 76 -10.29 -2.29 8.12
N LEU A 77 -10.05 -1.49 7.07
CA LEU A 77 -11.09 -0.72 6.39
C LEU A 77 -11.80 -1.48 5.27
N LEU A 78 -11.11 -2.40 4.61
CA LEU A 78 -11.58 -3.02 3.37
C LEU A 78 -11.46 -4.54 3.42
N PRO A 79 -12.37 -5.25 2.73
CA PRO A 79 -12.32 -6.69 2.72
C PRO A 79 -11.18 -7.19 1.79
N PRO A 80 -10.51 -8.31 2.14
CA PRO A 80 -9.29 -8.76 1.46
C PRO A 80 -9.38 -8.93 -0.06
N GLU A 81 -10.53 -9.34 -0.59
CA GLU A 81 -10.77 -9.53 -2.02
C GLU A 81 -10.62 -8.24 -2.83
N THR A 82 -10.65 -7.07 -2.18
CA THR A 82 -10.49 -5.77 -2.85
C THR A 82 -9.03 -5.31 -2.92
N PHE A 83 -8.11 -5.95 -2.19
CA PHE A 83 -6.74 -5.47 -2.00
C PHE A 83 -5.97 -5.32 -3.31
N TYR A 84 -6.13 -6.27 -4.24
CA TYR A 84 -5.50 -6.22 -5.56
C TYR A 84 -5.94 -4.97 -6.33
N THR A 85 -7.26 -4.80 -6.49
CA THR A 85 -7.85 -3.69 -7.23
C THR A 85 -7.50 -2.36 -6.57
N LEU A 86 -7.56 -2.29 -5.24
CA LEU A 86 -7.18 -1.11 -4.48
C LEU A 86 -5.71 -0.73 -4.74
N HIS A 87 -4.78 -1.68 -4.63
CA HIS A 87 -3.36 -1.41 -4.83
C HIS A 87 -3.09 -0.86 -6.23
N ILE A 88 -3.67 -1.46 -7.27
CA ILE A 88 -3.55 -1.00 -8.65
C ILE A 88 -4.14 0.40 -8.84
N ASN A 89 -5.32 0.66 -8.26
CA ASN A 89 -5.97 1.96 -8.37
C ASN A 89 -5.15 3.06 -7.66
N LEU A 90 -4.61 2.78 -6.48
CA LEU A 90 -3.73 3.71 -5.75
C LEU A 90 -2.42 3.95 -6.51
N LEU A 91 -1.84 2.91 -7.11
CA LEU A 91 -0.65 3.04 -7.95
C LEU A 91 -0.91 3.97 -9.15
N HIS A 92 -1.98 3.72 -9.90
CA HIS A 92 -2.35 4.55 -11.06
C HIS A 92 -2.66 5.99 -10.64
N HIS A 93 -3.46 6.17 -9.59
CA HIS A 93 -3.81 7.48 -9.05
C HIS A 93 -2.55 8.23 -8.60
N GLY A 94 -1.62 7.56 -7.91
CA GLY A 94 -0.39 8.16 -7.43
C GLY A 94 0.60 8.53 -8.53
N ARG A 95 0.52 7.89 -9.70
CA ARG A 95 1.34 8.20 -10.88
C ARG A 95 0.76 9.35 -11.71
N GLN A 96 -0.56 9.38 -11.86
CA GLN A 96 -1.22 10.28 -12.80
C GLN A 96 -1.74 11.56 -12.13
N VAL A 97 -2.24 11.46 -10.90
CA VAL A 97 -2.98 12.52 -10.21
C VAL A 97 -2.26 12.97 -8.94
N CYS A 98 -2.15 12.10 -7.93
CA CYS A 98 -1.54 12.41 -6.63
C CYS A 98 -0.01 12.25 -6.66
N GLN A 99 0.64 12.98 -7.56
CA GLN A 99 2.09 12.92 -7.77
C GLN A 99 2.84 13.46 -6.54
N SER A 100 4.08 13.01 -6.33
CA SER A 100 4.86 13.36 -5.14
C SER A 100 5.20 14.85 -5.08
N ARG A 101 5.68 15.42 -6.19
CA ARG A 101 6.11 16.82 -6.29
C ARG A 101 4.94 17.78 -6.44
N GLN A 102 4.15 17.61 -7.50
CA GLN A 102 3.03 18.49 -7.83
C GLN A 102 1.78 17.65 -8.04
N ALA A 103 1.01 17.48 -6.97
CA ALA A 103 -0.28 16.79 -7.05
C ALA A 103 -1.25 17.63 -7.89
N ARG A 104 -1.95 16.97 -8.82
CA ARG A 104 -3.00 17.58 -9.65
C ARG A 104 -4.32 17.54 -8.90
N CYS A 105 -4.37 18.24 -7.77
CA CYS A 105 -5.52 18.20 -6.88
C CYS A 105 -6.80 18.61 -7.61
N GLU A 106 -6.74 19.58 -8.53
CA GLU A 106 -7.85 20.11 -9.31
C GLU A 106 -8.64 19.08 -10.14
N ILE A 107 -8.02 17.97 -10.52
CA ILE A 107 -8.68 16.85 -11.24
C ILE A 107 -8.90 15.61 -10.35
N CYS A 108 -8.54 15.67 -9.07
CA CYS A 108 -8.60 14.53 -8.16
C CYS A 108 -10.02 14.25 -7.67
N SER A 109 -10.53 13.05 -7.93
CA SER A 109 -11.87 12.63 -7.47
C SER A 109 -11.99 12.48 -5.95
N LEU A 110 -10.87 12.51 -5.21
CA LEU A 110 -10.83 12.36 -3.75
C LEU A 110 -10.74 13.72 -3.02
N GLN A 111 -10.80 14.85 -3.73
CA GLN A 111 -10.62 16.20 -3.14
C GLN A 111 -11.44 16.41 -1.88
N ALA A 112 -12.75 16.10 -1.93
CA ALA A 112 -13.67 16.38 -0.84
C ALA A 112 -13.31 15.64 0.46
N GLN A 113 -12.65 14.49 0.37
CA GLN A 113 -12.23 13.66 1.50
C GLN A 113 -10.73 13.73 1.77
N CYS A 114 -10.00 14.67 1.14
CA CYS A 114 -8.54 14.71 1.21
C CYS A 114 -8.05 15.77 2.19
N ASP A 115 -7.52 15.34 3.34
CA ASP A 115 -6.91 16.24 4.33
C ASP A 115 -5.83 17.14 3.72
N TYR A 116 -4.97 16.62 2.84
CA TYR A 116 -3.93 17.38 2.14
C TYR A 116 -4.48 18.56 1.33
N PHE A 117 -5.64 18.38 0.70
CA PHE A 117 -6.28 19.43 -0.08
C PHE A 117 -7.05 20.41 0.82
N ASN A 118 -7.71 19.90 1.85
CA ASN A 118 -8.57 20.69 2.72
C ASN A 118 -7.80 21.51 3.77
N SER A 119 -6.60 21.07 4.17
CA SER A 119 -5.77 21.75 5.19
C SER A 119 -4.47 22.33 4.63
N THR A 120 -4.47 22.83 3.40
CA THR A 120 -3.26 23.26 2.65
C THR A 120 -2.29 24.15 3.46
N ASN A 121 -2.78 24.98 4.39
CA ASN A 121 -1.95 25.84 5.26
C ASN A 121 -1.25 25.09 6.43
N GLU A 122 -1.74 23.92 6.82
CA GLU A 122 -1.16 23.11 7.91
C GLU A 122 -0.08 22.13 7.41
N TRP A 123 -0.14 21.76 6.13
CA TRP A 123 0.84 20.86 5.50
C TRP A 123 2.19 21.53 5.23
N THR A 124 2.19 22.85 5.00
CA THR A 124 3.39 23.66 4.76
C THR A 124 4.08 24.13 6.04
N ASN A 125 3.36 24.30 7.15
CA ASN A 125 3.84 24.98 8.37
C ASN A 125 4.24 24.08 9.55
N ARG A 126 4.43 22.78 9.34
CA ARG A 126 4.89 21.86 10.40
C ARG A 126 6.09 21.05 9.92
N GLU A 127 7.26 21.70 9.92
CA GLU A 127 8.57 21.03 9.91
C GLU A 127 8.86 20.47 11.30
#